data_AF-A0A8U0LE54-F1
#
_entry.id   AF-A0A8U0LE54-F1
#
_cell.length_a   1.000
_cell.length_b   1.000
_cell.length_c   1.000
_cell.angle_alpha   90.00
_cell.angle_beta   90.00
_cell.angle_gamma   90.00
#
_symmetry.space_group_name_H-M   'P 1'
#
loop_
_entity.id
_entity.type
_entity.pdbx_description
1 polymer ?
#
loop_
_entity_poly.entity_id
_entity_poly.type
_entity_poly.pdbx_seq_one_letter_code
_entity_poly.pdbx_strand_id
1 'polypeptide(L)'
;MATTQRRKPSNPRGRANVIVAGRGVSGGNRKRRPGKRPRNRRYPLSPARWWKRAGLAQRVAAVLVTVVAAACVVALVVGTVRVVQWRRDVQEAEARQLQLTQQYDFNPGDIISDGQFFNANAMSEAEVQSFLDKQGAACSGSRCLKTMTFDTEDQAANEYCAAYEGARKETAAAIIDKSARACGISQKVLLTVMQKEQHLVTAVDPTGFQYKAAMGLSCPDDANCDPAYAGFFRQVYGAAHRYQYYVAHESAYGYHANALNYIQYHPNAGCGGTNVYIENKATALLYIYTPYQPNDASLAAGFGEGDSCSSYGNRNFALIYTNWFGAARR
;
A
#
# COMPACT_ATOMS: atom_id res chain seq x y z
N MET A 1 -45.63 19.49 18.69
CA MET A 1 -46.73 20.06 17.88
C MET A 1 -46.29 20.01 16.42
N ALA A 2 -46.99 19.46 15.44
CA ALA A 2 -48.20 18.67 15.39
C ALA A 2 -48.22 17.97 14.00
N THR A 3 -48.38 16.65 14.01
CA THR A 3 -49.25 15.81 13.14
C THR A 3 -49.50 16.17 11.67
N THR A 4 -49.16 15.32 10.71
CA THR A 4 -49.96 14.18 10.15
C THR A 4 -50.89 14.59 9.01
N GLN A 5 -50.78 13.96 7.82
CA GLN A 5 -51.87 13.13 7.27
C GLN A 5 -51.49 12.33 6.01
N ARG A 6 -51.73 11.02 6.10
CA ARG A 6 -51.85 10.03 5.03
C ARG A 6 -53.05 10.33 4.15
N ARG A 7 -53.01 9.90 2.87
CA ARG A 7 -54.14 9.25 2.17
C ARG A 7 -53.67 8.47 0.93
N LYS A 8 -54.18 7.24 0.81
CA LYS A 8 -54.21 6.32 -0.35
C LYS A 8 -55.57 5.58 -0.22
N PRO A 9 -56.07 4.86 -1.24
CA PRO A 9 -56.24 5.18 -2.65
C PRO A 9 -57.74 5.03 -3.07
N SER A 10 -58.08 5.44 -4.30
CA SER A 10 -59.33 5.06 -4.95
C SER A 10 -59.05 4.42 -6.32
N ASN A 11 -59.57 3.22 -6.51
CA ASN A 11 -59.87 2.59 -7.80
C ASN A 11 -61.42 2.55 -7.87
N PRO A 12 -62.06 2.68 -9.03
CA PRO A 12 -62.59 1.45 -9.62
C PRO A 12 -62.85 1.43 -11.16
N ARG A 13 -62.76 0.19 -11.69
CA ARG A 13 -63.68 -0.48 -12.65
C ARG A 13 -63.77 -0.04 -14.12
N GLY A 14 -63.62 -1.05 -14.97
CA GLY A 14 -64.39 -1.24 -16.21
C GLY A 14 -63.72 -2.32 -17.09
N ARG A 15 -64.38 -3.28 -17.73
CA ARG A 15 -65.77 -3.73 -17.83
C ARG A 15 -65.71 -5.18 -18.31
N ALA A 16 -66.49 -6.06 -17.70
CA ALA A 16 -66.83 -7.37 -18.25
C ALA A 16 -68.07 -7.22 -19.14
N ASN A 17 -68.09 -7.90 -20.29
CA ASN A 17 -69.32 -8.13 -21.06
C ASN A 17 -69.52 -9.64 -21.23
N VAL A 18 -70.59 -10.11 -20.60
CA VAL A 18 -71.30 -11.38 -20.83
C VAL A 18 -72.57 -11.03 -21.60
N ILE A 19 -72.97 -11.84 -22.59
CA ILE A 19 -74.30 -12.00 -23.23
C ILE A 19 -74.03 -12.84 -24.51
N VAL A 20 -74.75 -13.87 -24.96
CA VAL A 20 -76.00 -14.55 -24.58
C VAL A 20 -76.00 -15.93 -25.26
N ALA A 21 -76.67 -16.92 -24.65
CA ALA A 21 -76.96 -18.22 -25.25
C ALA A 21 -78.15 -18.16 -26.21
N GLY A 22 -78.01 -18.72 -27.43
CA GLY A 22 -79.08 -18.92 -28.40
C GLY A 22 -79.09 -20.36 -28.89
N ARG A 23 -80.25 -21.02 -28.73
CA ARG A 23 -80.55 -22.42 -29.09
C ARG A 23 -81.06 -22.51 -30.53
N GLY A 24 -80.59 -23.53 -31.27
CA GLY A 24 -81.33 -24.21 -32.34
C GLY A 24 -81.19 -23.65 -33.76
N VAL A 25 -80.65 -24.46 -34.69
CA VAL A 25 -81.39 -25.13 -35.78
C VAL A 25 -80.40 -26.00 -36.58
N SER A 26 -80.89 -27.19 -36.93
CA SER A 26 -80.22 -28.27 -37.65
C SER A 26 -79.90 -27.89 -39.10
N GLY A 27 -78.74 -28.31 -39.61
CA GLY A 27 -78.34 -28.13 -41.01
C GLY A 27 -77.00 -28.79 -41.29
N GLY A 28 -77.03 -30.03 -41.77
CA GLY A 28 -75.83 -30.81 -42.03
C GLY A 28 -74.95 -30.20 -43.11
N ASN A 29 -73.64 -30.17 -42.86
CA ASN A 29 -72.66 -30.28 -43.93
C ASN A 29 -71.31 -30.78 -43.40
N ARG A 30 -70.82 -31.89 -43.96
CA ARG A 30 -69.53 -32.52 -43.63
C ARG A 30 -68.40 -31.53 -43.92
N LYS A 31 -67.77 -30.96 -42.88
CA LYS A 31 -66.47 -30.27 -42.97
C LYS A 31 -65.39 -31.05 -42.23
N ARG A 32 -64.32 -31.36 -42.97
CA ARG A 32 -63.13 -32.10 -42.57
C ARG A 32 -62.48 -31.49 -41.33
N ARG A 33 -62.13 -32.33 -40.34
CA ARG A 33 -61.37 -31.95 -39.14
C ARG A 33 -59.98 -31.41 -39.54
N PRO A 34 -59.49 -30.29 -38.98
CA PRO A 34 -58.09 -29.92 -39.09
C PRO A 34 -57.27 -30.83 -38.16
N GLY A 35 -56.25 -31.48 -38.72
CA GLY A 35 -55.34 -32.34 -37.98
C GLY A 35 -54.62 -31.56 -36.88
N LYS A 36 -54.64 -32.08 -35.65
CA LYS A 36 -53.77 -31.64 -34.56
C LYS A 36 -52.31 -31.82 -35.02
N ARG A 37 -51.56 -30.72 -35.19
CA ARG A 37 -50.10 -30.79 -35.34
C ARG A 37 -49.53 -31.44 -34.07
N PRO A 38 -48.68 -32.48 -34.16
CA PRO A 38 -48.07 -33.06 -32.99
C PRO A 38 -47.09 -32.03 -32.40
N ARG A 39 -47.28 -31.68 -31.13
CA ARG A 39 -46.27 -31.00 -30.32
C ARG A 39 -45.09 -31.98 -30.21
N ASN A 40 -44.07 -31.77 -31.03
CA ASN A 40 -42.87 -32.59 -31.05
C ASN A 40 -42.07 -32.31 -29.75
N ARG A 41 -42.47 -32.96 -28.64
CA ARG A 41 -41.65 -33.02 -27.42
C ARG A 41 -40.45 -33.90 -27.76
N ARG A 42 -39.40 -33.30 -28.33
CA ARG A 42 -38.08 -33.91 -28.41
C ARG A 42 -37.55 -33.99 -26.98
N TYR A 43 -37.80 -35.12 -26.32
CA TYR A 43 -37.11 -35.44 -25.09
C TYR A 43 -35.61 -35.56 -25.44
N PRO A 44 -34.69 -34.90 -24.70
CA PRO A 44 -33.27 -35.09 -24.93
C PRO A 44 -32.97 -36.59 -24.84
N LEU A 45 -32.23 -37.11 -25.82
CA LEU A 45 -31.77 -38.50 -25.80
C LEU A 45 -31.01 -38.72 -24.50
N SER A 46 -31.26 -39.82 -23.79
CA SER A 46 -30.46 -40.15 -22.62
C SER A 46 -28.98 -40.25 -23.03
N PRO A 47 -28.02 -39.81 -22.20
CA PRO A 47 -26.59 -39.79 -22.55
C PRO A 47 -26.10 -41.13 -23.10
N ALA A 48 -26.59 -42.24 -22.54
CA ALA A 48 -26.31 -43.60 -22.98
C ALA A 48 -26.85 -43.93 -24.40
N ARG A 49 -28.03 -43.42 -24.76
CA ARG A 49 -28.62 -43.62 -26.10
C ARG A 49 -27.97 -42.72 -27.15
N TRP A 50 -27.56 -41.51 -26.76
CA TRP A 50 -26.80 -40.61 -27.62
C TRP A 50 -25.41 -41.19 -27.94
N TRP A 51 -24.70 -41.68 -26.92
CA TRP A 51 -23.35 -42.26 -27.07
C TRP A 51 -23.33 -43.43 -28.06
N LYS A 52 -24.30 -44.35 -27.95
CA LYS A 52 -24.43 -45.50 -28.87
C LYS A 52 -24.65 -45.09 -30.33
N ARG A 53 -25.23 -43.92 -30.59
CA ARG A 53 -25.55 -43.42 -31.94
C ARG A 53 -24.54 -42.40 -32.49
N ALA A 54 -23.68 -41.83 -31.64
CA ALA A 54 -22.69 -40.83 -32.02
C ALA A 54 -21.49 -41.47 -32.75
N GLY A 55 -20.99 -40.80 -33.80
CA GLY A 55 -19.76 -41.17 -34.51
C GLY A 55 -18.49 -40.87 -33.70
N LEU A 56 -17.33 -41.38 -34.13
CA LEU A 56 -16.04 -41.24 -33.42
C LEU A 56 -15.71 -39.76 -33.12
N ALA A 57 -15.80 -38.88 -34.11
CA ALA A 57 -15.53 -37.45 -33.95
C ALA A 57 -16.45 -36.76 -32.94
N GLN A 58 -17.74 -37.14 -32.89
CA GLN A 58 -18.71 -36.60 -31.93
C GLN A 58 -18.43 -37.08 -30.50
N ARG A 59 -18.01 -38.34 -30.33
CA ARG A 59 -17.59 -38.87 -29.03
C ARG A 59 -16.31 -38.19 -28.56
N VAL A 60 -15.30 -38.05 -29.42
CA VAL A 60 -14.05 -37.35 -29.12
C VAL A 60 -14.33 -35.89 -28.73
N ALA A 61 -15.15 -35.17 -29.49
CA ALA A 61 -15.53 -33.80 -29.16
C ALA A 61 -16.25 -33.70 -27.81
N ALA A 62 -17.18 -34.62 -27.50
CA ALA A 62 -17.85 -34.63 -26.19
C ALA A 62 -16.88 -34.92 -25.04
N VAL A 63 -15.95 -35.87 -25.20
CA VAL A 63 -14.88 -36.11 -24.20
C VAL A 63 -14.05 -34.86 -24.01
N LEU A 64 -13.57 -34.23 -25.09
CA LEU A 64 -12.78 -33.01 -25.01
C LEU A 64 -13.53 -31.88 -24.31
N VAL A 65 -14.81 -31.66 -24.64
CA VAL A 65 -15.65 -30.65 -23.96
C VAL A 65 -15.79 -30.97 -22.47
N THR A 66 -16.01 -32.24 -22.10
CA THR A 66 -16.10 -32.61 -20.68
C THR A 66 -14.78 -32.45 -19.92
N VAL A 67 -13.65 -32.76 -20.56
CA VAL A 67 -12.31 -32.60 -19.98
C VAL A 67 -12.00 -31.12 -19.78
N VAL A 68 -12.27 -30.27 -20.79
CA VAL A 68 -12.10 -28.82 -20.69
C VAL A 68 -13.01 -28.24 -19.61
N ALA A 69 -14.28 -28.64 -19.56
CA ALA A 69 -15.21 -28.19 -18.52
C ALA A 69 -14.74 -28.58 -17.11
N ALA A 70 -14.26 -29.82 -16.93
CA ALA A 70 -13.70 -30.28 -15.66
C ALA A 70 -12.44 -29.48 -15.28
N ALA A 71 -11.53 -29.23 -16.23
CA ALA A 71 -10.34 -28.42 -16.01
C ALA A 71 -10.69 -26.98 -15.61
N CYS A 72 -11.69 -26.37 -16.25
CA CYS A 72 -12.20 -25.05 -15.86
C CYS A 72 -12.78 -25.05 -14.44
N VAL A 73 -13.55 -26.07 -14.05
CA VAL A 73 -14.09 -26.19 -12.68
C VAL A 73 -12.96 -26.32 -11.66
N VAL A 74 -11.96 -27.17 -11.92
CA VAL A 74 -10.79 -27.31 -11.03
C VAL A 74 -10.03 -26.00 -10.92
N ALA A 75 -9.78 -25.29 -12.03
CA ALA A 75 -9.11 -24.00 -12.03
C ALA A 75 -9.89 -22.95 -11.21
N LEU A 76 -11.22 -22.92 -11.33
CA LEU A 76 -12.08 -22.05 -10.53
C LEU A 76 -12.01 -22.40 -9.04
N VAL A 77 -12.10 -23.69 -8.68
CA VAL A 77 -11.98 -24.13 -7.29
C VAL A 77 -10.63 -23.73 -6.71
N VAL A 78 -9.53 -24.02 -7.40
CA VAL A 78 -8.18 -23.63 -6.98
C VAL A 78 -8.07 -22.11 -6.84
N GLY A 79 -8.60 -21.34 -7.80
CA GLY A 79 -8.62 -19.88 -7.73
C GLY A 79 -9.38 -19.37 -6.50
N THR A 80 -10.57 -19.91 -6.22
CA THR A 80 -11.36 -19.52 -5.05
C THR A 80 -10.68 -19.88 -3.73
N VAL A 81 -10.07 -21.08 -3.62
CA VAL A 81 -9.32 -21.50 -2.43
C VAL A 81 -8.16 -20.55 -2.18
N ARG A 82 -7.39 -20.19 -3.21
CA ARG A 82 -6.27 -19.23 -3.09
C ARG A 82 -6.74 -17.85 -2.63
N VAL A 83 -7.85 -17.34 -3.17
CA VAL A 83 -8.41 -16.05 -2.73
C VAL A 83 -8.89 -16.10 -1.29
N VAL A 84 -9.52 -17.19 -0.87
CA VAL A 84 -9.97 -17.37 0.52
C VAL A 84 -8.78 -17.47 1.48
N GLN A 85 -7.75 -18.23 1.13
CA GLN A 85 -6.51 -18.34 1.91
C GLN A 85 -5.85 -16.97 2.06
N TRP A 86 -5.63 -16.26 0.95
CA TRP A 86 -5.06 -14.91 0.98
C TRP A 86 -5.86 -13.95 1.86
N ARG A 87 -7.19 -13.96 1.77
CA ARG A 87 -8.04 -13.13 2.65
C ARG A 87 -7.89 -13.47 4.13
N ARG A 88 -7.68 -14.75 4.47
CA ARG A 88 -7.43 -15.16 5.86
C ARG A 88 -6.07 -14.66 6.35
N ASP A 89 -5.04 -14.82 5.53
CA ASP A 89 -3.69 -14.36 5.87
C ASP A 89 -3.64 -12.83 6.05
N VAL A 90 -4.38 -12.08 5.22
CA VAL A 90 -4.55 -10.61 5.38
C VAL A 90 -5.23 -10.29 6.71
N GLN A 91 -6.36 -10.95 7.03
CA GLN A 91 -7.07 -10.72 8.28
C GLN A 91 -6.21 -11.02 9.52
N GLU A 92 -5.39 -12.07 9.47
CA GLU A 92 -4.47 -12.42 10.55
C GLU A 92 -3.37 -11.37 10.72
N ALA A 93 -2.75 -10.93 9.61
CA ALA A 93 -1.74 -9.88 9.62
C ALA A 93 -2.29 -8.55 10.16
N GLU A 94 -3.45 -8.12 9.68
CA GLU A 94 -4.13 -6.89 10.12
C GLU A 94 -4.53 -6.97 11.60
N ALA A 95 -5.03 -8.12 12.07
CA ALA A 95 -5.36 -8.30 13.48
C ALA A 95 -4.12 -8.16 14.38
N ARG A 96 -2.98 -8.73 13.96
CA ARG A 96 -1.70 -8.56 14.66
C ARG A 96 -1.22 -7.10 14.62
N GLN A 97 -1.29 -6.46 13.47
CA GLN A 97 -0.96 -5.04 13.28
C GLN A 97 -1.78 -4.13 14.20
N LEU A 98 -3.08 -4.41 14.36
CA LEU A 98 -3.96 -3.70 15.29
C LEU A 98 -3.54 -3.92 16.75
N GLN A 99 -3.20 -5.16 17.13
CA GLN A 99 -2.70 -5.45 18.48
C GLN A 99 -1.43 -4.65 18.80
N LEU A 100 -0.45 -4.65 17.89
CA LEU A 100 0.80 -3.89 18.06
C LEU A 100 0.52 -2.38 18.14
N THR A 101 -0.45 -1.88 17.37
CA THR A 101 -0.88 -0.48 17.45
C THR A 101 -1.48 -0.15 18.81
N GLN A 102 -2.34 -1.00 19.34
CA GLN A 102 -2.99 -0.76 20.63
C GLN A 102 -2.00 -0.86 21.79
N GLN A 103 -1.03 -1.76 21.70
CA GLN A 103 -0.08 -2.03 22.78
C GLN A 103 1.15 -1.10 22.76
N TYR A 104 1.65 -0.75 21.57
CA TYR A 104 2.93 -0.06 21.39
C TYR A 104 2.84 1.21 20.54
N ASP A 105 1.65 1.59 20.06
CA ASP A 105 1.45 2.69 19.11
C ASP A 105 2.25 2.49 17.80
N PHE A 106 2.47 1.23 17.39
CA PHE A 106 3.22 0.88 16.18
C PHE A 106 2.41 -0.07 15.26
N ASN A 107 2.17 0.34 14.02
CA ASN A 107 1.62 -0.54 12.97
C ASN A 107 2.74 -0.87 11.96
N PRO A 108 3.19 -2.13 11.83
CA PRO A 108 4.17 -2.49 10.80
C PRO A 108 3.61 -2.36 9.38
N GLY A 109 2.29 -2.42 9.17
CA GLY A 109 1.65 -2.22 7.86
C GLY A 109 1.43 -0.76 7.46
N ASP A 110 1.47 0.15 8.42
CA ASP A 110 1.30 1.60 8.23
C ASP A 110 2.21 2.34 9.22
N ILE A 111 3.51 2.36 8.96
CA ILE A 111 4.49 3.02 9.84
C ILE A 111 4.29 4.55 9.79
N ILE A 112 3.98 5.05 8.59
CA ILE A 112 3.69 6.45 8.28
C ILE A 112 2.77 6.49 7.06
N SER A 113 1.81 7.40 7.04
CA SER A 113 0.89 7.55 5.91
C SER A 113 1.60 8.17 4.70
N ASP A 114 1.14 7.84 3.48
CA ASP A 114 1.60 8.50 2.25
C ASP A 114 1.43 10.03 2.34
N GLY A 115 0.34 10.49 2.97
CA GLY A 115 0.06 11.90 3.19
C GLY A 115 1.09 12.60 4.07
N GLN A 116 1.63 11.94 5.09
CA GLN A 116 2.72 12.52 5.90
C GLN A 116 4.08 12.41 5.22
N PHE A 117 4.33 11.32 4.48
CA PHE A 117 5.63 11.06 3.87
C PHE A 117 5.91 11.92 2.64
N PHE A 118 4.92 12.07 1.76
CA PHE A 118 5.05 12.80 0.48
C PHE A 118 4.53 14.25 0.55
N ASN A 119 4.32 14.80 1.75
CA ASN A 119 3.93 16.19 1.90
C ASN A 119 5.14 17.12 1.87
N ALA A 120 5.52 17.56 0.66
CA ALA A 120 6.60 18.54 0.46
C ALA A 120 6.32 19.95 1.02
N ASN A 121 5.15 20.19 1.58
CA ASN A 121 4.78 21.42 2.27
C ASN A 121 4.56 21.18 3.77
N ALA A 122 5.12 20.11 4.34
CA ALA A 122 4.94 19.77 5.75
C ALA A 122 5.55 20.79 6.72
N MET A 123 6.59 21.51 6.27
CA MET A 123 7.21 22.65 6.95
C MET A 123 7.71 23.65 5.90
N SER A 124 7.73 24.93 6.23
CA SER A 124 8.51 25.97 5.54
C SER A 124 9.97 25.94 5.96
N GLU A 125 10.87 26.54 5.17
CA GLU A 125 12.28 26.71 5.54
C GLU A 125 12.45 27.32 6.95
N ALA A 126 11.67 28.36 7.27
CA ALA A 126 11.73 29.02 8.57
C ALA A 126 11.29 28.11 9.74
N GLU A 127 10.30 27.24 9.51
CA GLU A 127 9.89 26.23 10.50
C GLU A 127 10.96 25.15 10.65
N VAL A 128 11.63 24.74 9.55
CA VAL A 128 12.76 23.81 9.61
C VAL A 128 13.90 24.43 10.42
N GLN A 129 14.26 25.69 10.17
CA GLN A 129 15.29 26.38 10.93
C GLN A 129 14.94 26.47 12.41
N SER A 130 13.71 26.89 12.74
CA SER A 130 13.24 26.96 14.13
C SER A 130 13.29 25.60 14.83
N PHE A 131 13.00 24.53 14.09
CA PHE A 131 13.11 23.17 14.60
C PHE A 131 14.55 22.77 14.88
N LEU A 132 15.48 23.05 13.95
CA LEU A 132 16.92 22.80 14.13
C LEU A 132 17.49 23.60 15.30
N ASP A 133 17.07 24.85 15.48
CA ASP A 133 17.49 25.70 16.60
C ASP A 133 17.06 25.11 17.94
N LYS A 134 15.83 24.56 18.00
CA LYS A 134 15.26 23.93 19.20
C LYS A 134 15.92 22.58 19.50
N GLN A 135 15.99 21.67 18.53
CA GLN A 135 16.53 20.31 18.75
C GLN A 135 18.05 20.32 18.93
N GLY A 136 18.75 21.21 18.23
CA GLY A 136 20.20 21.41 18.33
C GLY A 136 20.60 22.44 19.38
N ALA A 137 19.71 22.82 20.32
CA ALA A 137 19.96 23.88 21.29
C ALA A 137 21.25 23.66 22.10
N ALA A 138 21.55 22.39 22.44
CA ALA A 138 22.73 22.00 23.22
C ALA A 138 24.06 22.09 22.45
N CYS A 139 24.02 22.24 21.11
CA CYS A 139 25.23 22.45 20.32
C CYS A 139 25.60 23.94 20.29
N SER A 140 26.86 24.25 20.63
CA SER A 140 27.38 25.63 20.73
C SER A 140 28.60 25.93 19.84
N GLY A 141 29.07 24.97 19.04
CA GLY A 141 30.21 25.12 18.14
C GLY A 141 29.87 25.66 16.74
N SER A 142 30.91 25.97 15.95
CA SER A 142 30.77 26.38 14.54
C SER A 142 30.29 25.26 13.61
N ARG A 143 30.33 24.01 14.09
CA ARG A 143 29.91 22.80 13.38
C ARG A 143 28.47 22.39 13.67
N CYS A 144 27.68 23.19 14.40
CA CYS A 144 26.30 22.84 14.72
C CYS A 144 25.42 22.87 13.47
N LEU A 145 24.59 21.85 13.28
CA LEU A 145 23.71 21.75 12.11
C LEU A 145 22.84 23.00 11.92
N LYS A 146 22.36 23.58 13.03
CA LYS A 146 21.51 24.77 13.04
C LYS A 146 22.18 26.05 12.51
N THR A 147 23.52 26.13 12.55
CA THR A 147 24.29 27.33 12.14
C THR A 147 25.25 27.07 10.98
N MET A 148 25.59 25.81 10.72
CA MET A 148 26.52 25.45 9.67
C MET A 148 25.93 25.76 8.30
N THR A 149 26.80 26.18 7.39
CA THR A 149 26.42 26.49 6.02
C THR A 149 27.20 25.64 5.03
N PHE A 150 26.62 25.45 3.85
CA PHE A 150 27.16 24.57 2.82
C PHE A 150 27.05 25.26 1.46
N ASP A 151 28.04 25.04 0.61
CA ASP A 151 27.91 25.36 -0.80
C ASP A 151 27.23 24.19 -1.50
N THR A 152 26.18 24.49 -2.25
CA THR A 152 25.40 23.50 -2.99
C THR A 152 25.60 23.71 -4.49
N GLU A 153 25.16 22.73 -5.27
CA GLU A 153 25.27 22.71 -6.73
C GLU A 153 23.88 22.57 -7.34
N ASP A 154 23.69 23.17 -8.53
CA ASP A 154 22.45 23.03 -9.29
C ASP A 154 22.18 21.54 -9.58
N GLN A 155 20.92 21.14 -9.47
CA GLN A 155 20.43 19.85 -9.95
C GLN A 155 19.37 20.11 -11.01
N ALA A 156 19.58 19.57 -12.21
CA ALA A 156 18.59 19.65 -13.27
C ALA A 156 17.35 18.83 -12.89
N ALA A 157 16.18 19.33 -13.30
CA ALA A 157 14.94 18.57 -13.20
C ALA A 157 15.05 17.25 -13.98
N ASN A 158 14.44 16.19 -13.45
CA ASN A 158 14.30 14.91 -14.11
C ASN A 158 12.91 14.31 -13.81
N GLU A 159 12.72 13.03 -14.12
CA GLU A 159 11.46 12.33 -13.91
C GLU A 159 11.07 12.12 -12.43
N TYR A 160 12.00 12.33 -11.50
CA TYR A 160 11.80 12.11 -10.05
C TYR A 160 11.67 13.42 -9.27
N CYS A 161 12.47 14.43 -9.62
CA CYS A 161 12.52 15.70 -8.91
C CYS A 161 12.51 16.89 -9.87
N ALA A 162 11.89 17.99 -9.43
CA ALA A 162 12.08 19.31 -10.03
C ALA A 162 13.53 19.80 -9.85
N ALA A 163 13.87 20.88 -10.54
CA ALA A 163 15.21 21.45 -10.45
C ALA A 163 15.50 21.97 -9.03
N TYR A 164 16.74 21.80 -8.58
CA TYR A 164 17.27 22.43 -7.39
C TYR A 164 18.24 23.53 -7.83
N GLU A 165 17.98 24.78 -7.46
CA GLU A 165 18.90 25.89 -7.72
C GLU A 165 19.94 25.95 -6.61
N GLY A 166 21.22 25.73 -6.91
CA GLY A 166 22.31 25.79 -5.94
C GLY A 166 22.64 27.21 -5.49
N ALA A 167 23.21 27.33 -4.30
CA ALA A 167 23.71 28.59 -3.76
C ALA A 167 24.92 28.38 -2.84
N ARG A 168 25.62 29.49 -2.58
CA ARG A 168 26.73 29.50 -1.61
C ARG A 168 26.20 29.76 -0.21
N LYS A 169 26.85 29.13 0.78
CA LYS A 169 26.53 29.30 2.21
C LYS A 169 25.06 29.07 2.57
N GLU A 170 24.42 28.08 1.96
CA GLU A 170 23.06 27.68 2.33
C GLU A 170 23.03 27.08 3.73
N THR A 171 21.98 27.39 4.48
CA THR A 171 21.73 26.75 5.78
C THR A 171 21.30 25.30 5.58
N ALA A 172 21.43 24.48 6.62
CA ALA A 172 20.85 23.14 6.61
C ALA A 172 19.33 23.17 6.36
N ALA A 173 18.64 24.17 6.90
CA ALA A 173 17.19 24.34 6.71
C ALA A 173 16.82 24.57 5.24
N ALA A 174 17.54 25.45 4.53
CA ALA A 174 17.33 25.71 3.11
C ALA A 174 17.54 24.45 2.28
N ILE A 175 18.60 23.67 2.57
CA ILE A 175 18.89 22.41 1.88
C ILE A 175 17.76 21.40 2.08
N ILE A 176 17.28 21.23 3.31
CA ILE A 176 16.18 20.30 3.63
C ILE A 176 14.90 20.74 2.93
N ASP A 177 14.51 22.01 3.02
CA ASP A 177 13.27 22.52 2.42
C ASP A 177 13.30 22.43 0.88
N LYS A 178 14.38 22.88 0.25
CA LYS A 178 14.52 22.82 -1.21
C LYS A 178 14.57 21.39 -1.73
N SER A 179 15.25 20.46 -1.03
CA SER A 179 15.28 19.05 -1.41
C SER A 179 13.91 18.39 -1.27
N ALA A 180 13.21 18.68 -0.17
CA ALA A 180 11.84 18.24 0.08
C ALA A 180 10.88 18.71 -1.03
N ARG A 181 10.92 20.01 -1.36
CA ARG A 181 10.11 20.61 -2.42
C ARG A 181 10.42 20.04 -3.80
N ALA A 182 11.70 19.94 -4.14
CA ALA A 182 12.14 19.44 -5.44
C ALA A 182 11.64 18.01 -5.68
N CYS A 183 11.74 17.14 -4.67
CA CYS A 183 11.46 15.72 -4.81
C CYS A 183 10.11 15.26 -4.24
N GLY A 184 9.23 16.16 -3.79
CA GLY A 184 7.92 15.74 -3.28
C GLY A 184 7.99 14.94 -1.96
N ILE A 185 8.99 15.18 -1.10
CA ILE A 185 9.21 14.47 0.17
C ILE A 185 9.01 15.44 1.34
N SER A 186 8.48 14.94 2.46
CA SER A 186 8.29 15.74 3.67
C SER A 186 9.59 16.15 4.35
N GLN A 187 9.72 17.44 4.70
CA GLN A 187 10.80 17.98 5.52
C GLN A 187 10.93 17.23 6.86
N LYS A 188 9.78 16.87 7.45
CA LYS A 188 9.71 16.10 8.70
C LYS A 188 10.33 14.72 8.55
N VAL A 189 10.09 14.05 7.42
CA VAL A 189 10.71 12.76 7.11
C VAL A 189 12.22 12.88 6.96
N LEU A 190 12.71 13.88 6.21
CA LEU A 190 14.15 14.09 6.05
C LEU A 190 14.84 14.34 7.39
N LEU A 191 14.24 15.14 8.28
CA LEU A 191 14.73 15.37 9.63
C LEU A 191 14.75 14.08 10.47
N THR A 192 13.67 13.30 10.43
CA THR A 192 13.57 12.03 11.16
C THR A 192 14.63 11.03 10.70
N VAL A 193 14.82 10.86 9.38
CA VAL A 193 15.83 9.94 8.84
C VAL A 193 17.23 10.42 9.21
N MET A 194 17.53 11.70 9.07
CA MET A 194 18.83 12.26 9.46
C MET A 194 19.18 11.97 10.93
N GLN A 195 18.18 12.05 11.80
CA GLN A 195 18.36 11.69 13.21
C GLN A 195 18.54 10.19 13.42
N LYS A 196 17.74 9.38 12.73
CA LYS A 196 17.78 7.93 12.82
C LYS A 196 19.14 7.36 12.37
N GLU A 197 19.67 7.91 11.28
CA GLU A 197 20.87 7.40 10.61
C GLU A 197 22.16 7.91 11.23
N GLN A 198 22.20 9.18 11.67
CA GLN A 198 23.46 9.80 12.11
C GLN A 198 23.34 10.57 13.44
N HIS A 199 22.19 10.58 14.10
CA HIS A 199 21.93 11.39 15.30
C HIS A 199 22.32 12.87 15.15
N LEU A 200 22.29 13.38 13.91
CA LEU A 200 22.91 14.66 13.57
C LEU A 200 22.07 15.87 14.02
N VAL A 201 20.74 15.75 14.04
CA VAL A 201 19.83 16.87 14.38
C VAL A 201 20.02 17.32 15.83
N THR A 202 20.25 16.38 16.75
CA THR A 202 20.44 16.65 18.19
C THR A 202 21.91 16.59 18.63
N ALA A 203 22.84 16.41 17.70
CA ALA A 203 24.26 16.24 18.03
C ALA A 203 24.83 17.49 18.71
N VAL A 204 25.53 17.30 19.84
CA VAL A 204 26.17 18.39 20.61
C VAL A 204 27.55 18.77 20.05
N ASP A 205 28.23 17.81 19.42
CA ASP A 205 29.52 17.99 18.73
C ASP A 205 29.54 17.19 17.41
N PRO A 206 28.97 17.73 16.32
CA PRO A 206 28.84 17.00 15.06
C PRO A 206 30.18 16.71 14.37
N THR A 207 30.43 15.43 14.10
CA THR A 207 31.62 14.96 13.40
C THR A 207 31.54 15.21 11.89
N GLY A 208 32.70 15.17 11.21
CA GLY A 208 32.73 15.25 9.74
C GLY A 208 32.02 14.06 9.07
N PHE A 209 32.07 12.88 9.70
CA PHE A 209 31.41 11.69 9.19
C PHE A 209 29.88 11.82 9.21
N GLN A 210 29.31 12.37 10.29
CA GLN A 210 27.86 12.60 10.36
C GLN A 210 27.36 13.50 9.22
N TYR A 211 28.13 14.52 8.81
CA TYR A 211 27.78 15.32 7.62
C TYR A 211 28.02 14.57 6.30
N LYS A 212 29.09 13.78 6.22
CA LYS A 212 29.41 12.98 5.04
C LYS A 212 28.33 11.94 4.73
N ALA A 213 27.74 11.35 5.77
CA ALA A 213 26.79 10.24 5.71
C ALA A 213 25.41 10.60 6.29
N ALA A 214 25.02 11.89 6.29
CA ALA A 214 23.88 12.44 7.02
C ALA A 214 22.56 11.67 6.91
N MET A 215 22.34 10.98 5.79
CA MET A 215 21.12 10.23 5.51
C MET A 215 21.36 8.71 5.37
N GLY A 216 22.57 8.21 5.59
CA GLY A 216 22.94 6.80 5.40
C GLY A 216 22.97 6.33 3.93
N LEU A 217 22.72 7.22 2.97
CA LEU A 217 22.59 6.85 1.57
C LEU A 217 23.95 6.48 0.95
N SER A 218 24.05 5.25 0.44
CA SER A 218 25.27 4.73 -0.22
C SER A 218 26.52 4.84 0.66
N CYS A 219 26.35 4.68 1.98
CA CYS A 219 27.40 4.70 3.00
C CYS A 219 27.38 3.37 3.78
N PRO A 220 27.93 2.28 3.21
CA PRO A 220 27.98 0.98 3.89
C PRO A 220 28.85 1.04 5.16
N ASP A 221 28.51 0.25 6.17
CA ASP A 221 29.19 0.24 7.47
C ASP A 221 30.67 -0.21 7.39
N ASP A 222 31.00 -1.06 6.42
CA ASP A 222 32.33 -1.69 6.24
C ASP A 222 33.15 -1.06 5.09
N ALA A 223 32.66 0.01 4.47
CA ALA A 223 33.31 0.66 3.35
C ALA A 223 33.12 2.18 3.32
N ASN A 224 33.84 2.84 2.41
CA ASN A 224 33.68 4.28 2.22
C ASN A 224 32.33 4.59 1.56
N CYS A 225 31.68 5.69 1.99
CA CYS A 225 30.57 6.27 1.25
C CYS A 225 30.94 6.50 -0.22
N ASP A 226 29.99 6.22 -1.10
CA ASP A 226 30.07 6.58 -2.50
C ASP A 226 30.31 8.10 -2.64
N PRO A 227 31.41 8.53 -3.29
CA PRO A 227 31.72 9.95 -3.49
C PRO A 227 30.61 10.74 -4.20
N ALA A 228 29.75 10.08 -4.99
CA ALA A 228 28.61 10.71 -5.64
C ALA A 228 27.52 11.15 -4.65
N TYR A 229 27.45 10.52 -3.48
CA TYR A 229 26.44 10.81 -2.45
C TYR A 229 27.04 11.42 -1.17
N ALA A 230 28.36 11.36 -0.99
CA ALA A 230 29.03 11.87 0.19
C ALA A 230 28.92 13.39 0.36
N GLY A 231 28.56 13.83 1.58
CA GLY A 231 28.44 15.24 1.96
C GLY A 231 26.99 15.67 2.19
N PHE A 232 26.78 16.65 3.07
CA PHE A 232 25.45 16.96 3.61
C PHE A 232 24.39 17.24 2.53
N PHE A 233 24.70 18.12 1.57
CA PHE A 233 23.80 18.42 0.46
C PHE A 233 23.45 17.17 -0.36
N ARG A 234 24.45 16.41 -0.79
CA ARG A 234 24.28 15.20 -1.61
C ARG A 234 23.55 14.08 -0.88
N GLN A 235 23.74 13.97 0.43
CA GLN A 235 22.99 13.05 1.28
C GLN A 235 21.51 13.44 1.35
N VAL A 236 21.20 14.71 1.65
CA VAL A 236 19.81 15.18 1.82
C VAL A 236 19.05 15.16 0.49
N TYR A 237 19.60 15.78 -0.56
CA TYR A 237 18.98 15.77 -1.89
C TYR A 237 18.94 14.36 -2.47
N GLY A 238 20.05 13.60 -2.37
CA GLY A 238 20.14 12.24 -2.87
C GLY A 238 19.15 11.29 -2.20
N ALA A 239 18.92 11.43 -0.89
CA ALA A 239 17.92 10.62 -0.18
C ALA A 239 16.50 10.96 -0.65
N ALA A 240 16.17 12.25 -0.78
CA ALA A 240 14.88 12.69 -1.27
C ALA A 240 14.61 12.17 -2.71
N HIS A 241 15.62 12.27 -3.58
CA HIS A 241 15.59 11.72 -4.94
C HIS A 241 15.43 10.20 -4.94
N ARG A 242 16.18 9.50 -4.08
CA ARG A 242 16.14 8.04 -3.99
C ARG A 242 14.76 7.52 -3.60
N TYR A 243 14.03 8.23 -2.73
CA TYR A 243 12.65 7.85 -2.40
C TYR A 243 11.73 7.89 -3.62
N GLN A 244 11.83 8.92 -4.47
CA GLN A 244 11.06 8.99 -5.72
C GLN A 244 11.49 7.93 -6.73
N TYR A 245 12.80 7.64 -6.82
CA TYR A 245 13.29 6.54 -7.64
C TYR A 245 12.64 5.21 -7.24
N TYR A 246 12.57 4.91 -5.94
CA TYR A 246 11.93 3.68 -5.45
C TYR A 246 10.43 3.64 -5.74
N VAL A 247 9.70 4.77 -5.64
CA VAL A 247 8.29 4.83 -6.02
C VAL A 247 8.10 4.49 -7.50
N ALA A 248 8.95 5.03 -8.37
CA ALA A 248 8.91 4.78 -9.81
C ALA A 248 9.30 3.34 -10.18
N HIS A 249 10.11 2.68 -9.35
CA HIS A 249 10.64 1.34 -9.60
C HIS A 249 10.11 0.30 -8.61
N GLU A 250 8.93 0.49 -8.03
CA GLU A 250 8.40 -0.34 -6.95
C GLU A 250 8.40 -1.84 -7.30
N SER A 251 8.18 -2.19 -8.57
CA SER A 251 8.16 -3.58 -9.06
C SER A 251 9.52 -4.28 -9.04
N ALA A 252 10.63 -3.53 -8.93
CA ALA A 252 11.98 -4.06 -8.88
C ALA A 252 12.44 -4.43 -7.45
N TYR A 253 11.63 -4.11 -6.43
CA TYR A 253 11.97 -4.33 -5.02
C TYR A 253 11.10 -5.41 -4.38
N GLY A 254 11.55 -5.94 -3.24
CA GLY A 254 10.90 -7.08 -2.58
C GLY A 254 9.71 -6.75 -1.69
N TYR A 255 9.41 -5.46 -1.45
CA TYR A 255 8.31 -5.03 -0.59
C TYR A 255 7.33 -4.15 -1.35
N HIS A 256 6.04 -4.46 -1.24
CA HIS A 256 4.99 -3.78 -2.01
C HIS A 256 3.82 -3.36 -1.13
N ALA A 257 3.26 -2.18 -1.42
CA ALA A 257 2.01 -1.73 -0.83
C ALA A 257 0.80 -2.54 -1.33
N ASN A 258 -0.26 -2.59 -0.54
CA ASN A 258 -1.48 -3.36 -0.78
C ASN A 258 -1.24 -4.87 -0.97
N ALA A 259 -0.21 -5.41 -0.31
CA ALA A 259 0.20 -6.79 -0.42
C ALA A 259 0.65 -7.36 0.94
N LEU A 260 0.58 -8.68 1.05
CA LEU A 260 1.24 -9.41 2.13
C LEU A 260 2.72 -9.54 1.81
N ASN A 261 3.55 -9.12 2.76
CA ASN A 261 5.00 -9.16 2.67
C ASN A 261 5.53 -9.92 3.87
N TYR A 262 6.36 -10.94 3.64
CA TYR A 262 7.06 -11.59 4.74
C TYR A 262 8.26 -10.71 5.14
N ILE A 263 8.27 -10.23 6.37
CA ILE A 263 9.31 -9.33 6.87
C ILE A 263 10.01 -10.00 8.06
N GLN A 264 11.33 -10.10 7.99
CA GLN A 264 12.12 -10.68 9.07
C GLN A 264 12.26 -9.72 10.25
N TYR A 265 12.44 -10.26 11.45
CA TYR A 265 12.77 -9.44 12.62
C TYR A 265 14.23 -9.02 12.68
N HIS A 266 15.11 -9.76 12.00
CA HIS A 266 16.56 -9.60 12.08
C HIS A 266 17.24 -10.23 10.86
N PRO A 267 18.45 -9.79 10.44
CA PRO A 267 19.23 -10.44 9.39
C PRO A 267 19.49 -11.95 9.63
N ASN A 268 19.51 -12.36 10.90
CA ASN A 268 19.57 -13.76 11.28
C ASN A 268 18.19 -14.41 11.04
N ALA A 269 18.09 -15.23 10.00
CA ALA A 269 16.85 -15.94 9.65
C ALA A 269 16.30 -16.81 10.79
N GLY A 270 17.14 -17.26 11.74
CA GLY A 270 16.71 -18.01 12.93
C GLY A 270 15.80 -17.21 13.88
N CYS A 271 15.81 -15.88 13.80
CA CYS A 271 14.88 -15.02 14.53
C CYS A 271 13.47 -15.02 13.95
N GLY A 272 13.28 -15.54 12.74
CA GLY A 272 12.00 -15.58 12.05
C GLY A 272 11.50 -14.20 11.62
N GLY A 273 10.19 -14.11 11.48
CA GLY A 273 9.48 -12.99 10.89
C GLY A 273 8.01 -13.35 10.71
N THR A 274 7.21 -12.41 10.24
CA THR A 274 5.79 -12.64 9.93
C THR A 274 5.39 -11.95 8.65
N ASN A 275 4.23 -12.36 8.13
CA ASN A 275 3.55 -11.58 7.10
C ASN A 275 3.04 -10.26 7.70
N VAL A 276 3.23 -9.18 6.96
CA VAL A 276 2.73 -7.83 7.21
C VAL A 276 1.95 -7.42 5.98
N TYR A 277 0.71 -6.99 6.16
CA TYR A 277 -0.05 -6.35 5.10
C TYR A 277 0.34 -4.87 5.06
N ILE A 278 1.19 -4.51 4.09
CA ILE A 278 1.66 -3.13 3.94
C ILE A 278 0.56 -2.33 3.23
N GLU A 279 0.06 -1.28 3.88
CA GLU A 279 -1.13 -0.53 3.45
C GLU A 279 -0.79 0.56 2.42
N ASN A 280 0.42 1.11 2.46
CA ASN A 280 0.78 2.29 1.67
C ASN A 280 2.23 2.27 1.16
N LYS A 281 2.53 3.17 0.21
CA LYS A 281 3.83 3.23 -0.46
C LYS A 281 4.94 3.69 0.48
N ALA A 282 4.67 4.67 1.33
CA ALA A 282 5.63 5.19 2.29
C ALA A 282 6.17 4.08 3.22
N THR A 283 5.28 3.23 3.73
CA THR A 283 5.67 2.08 4.56
C THR A 283 6.47 1.06 3.75
N ALA A 284 6.08 0.76 2.51
CA ALA A 284 6.86 -0.11 1.63
C ALA A 284 8.29 0.43 1.41
N LEU A 285 8.43 1.75 1.16
CA LEU A 285 9.72 2.42 1.00
C LEU A 285 10.60 2.30 2.24
N LEU A 286 10.03 2.43 3.44
CA LEU A 286 10.76 2.27 4.69
C LEU A 286 11.31 0.85 4.85
N TYR A 287 10.58 -0.17 4.40
CA TYR A 287 11.11 -1.54 4.38
C TYR A 287 12.13 -1.78 3.27
N ILE A 288 11.99 -1.16 2.10
CA ILE A 288 13.03 -1.20 1.06
C ILE A 288 14.34 -0.59 1.59
N TYR A 289 14.22 0.49 2.36
CA TYR A 289 15.36 1.19 2.93
C TYR A 289 15.93 0.49 4.19
N THR A 290 15.07 -0.08 5.03
CA THR A 290 15.43 -0.80 6.26
C THR A 290 14.63 -2.10 6.35
N PRO A 291 15.16 -3.24 5.83
CA PRO A 291 14.38 -4.44 5.53
C PRO A 291 14.08 -5.35 6.75
N TYR A 292 13.77 -4.76 7.90
CA TYR A 292 13.40 -5.49 9.11
C TYR A 292 12.27 -4.80 9.88
N GLN A 293 11.36 -5.61 10.43
CA GLN A 293 10.35 -5.15 11.39
C GLN A 293 10.85 -5.37 12.83
N PRO A 294 10.45 -4.53 13.79
CA PRO A 294 10.76 -4.80 15.19
C PRO A 294 9.98 -6.03 15.68
N ASN A 295 10.56 -6.80 16.60
CA ASN A 295 9.85 -7.80 17.38
C ASN A 295 9.25 -7.17 18.67
N ASP A 296 8.50 -7.94 19.43
CA ASP A 296 7.81 -7.45 20.63
C ASP A 296 8.79 -6.93 21.70
N ALA A 297 9.98 -7.54 21.83
CA ALA A 297 11.02 -7.08 22.74
C ALA A 297 11.55 -5.69 22.35
N SER A 298 11.83 -5.48 21.05
CA SER A 298 12.22 -4.18 20.50
C SER A 298 11.13 -3.12 20.71
N LEU A 299 9.86 -3.45 20.48
CA LEU A 299 8.74 -2.54 20.68
C LEU A 299 8.55 -2.17 22.16
N ALA A 300 8.63 -3.15 23.06
CA ALA A 300 8.51 -2.93 24.50
C ALA A 300 9.64 -2.05 25.08
N ALA A 301 10.84 -2.09 24.47
CA ALA A 301 11.98 -1.30 24.91
C ALA A 301 11.87 0.20 24.57
N GLY A 302 10.98 0.61 23.67
CA GLY A 302 10.88 2.00 23.21
C GLY A 302 12.19 2.47 22.57
N PHE A 303 12.86 3.47 23.16
CA PHE A 303 14.19 3.92 22.73
C PHE A 303 15.35 3.04 23.22
N GLY A 304 15.07 2.05 24.08
CA GLY A 304 16.06 1.13 24.63
C GLY A 304 16.40 -0.04 23.71
N GLU A 305 17.19 -0.95 24.27
CA GLU A 305 17.63 -2.20 23.64
C GLU A 305 16.65 -3.33 23.92
N GLY A 306 16.41 -4.16 22.89
CA GLY A 306 15.62 -5.38 23.00
C GLY A 306 16.48 -6.63 23.19
N ASP A 307 16.01 -7.76 22.67
CA ASP A 307 16.75 -9.02 22.66
C ASP A 307 17.66 -9.18 21.42
N SER A 308 18.31 -10.34 21.29
CA SER A 308 19.22 -10.65 20.17
C SER A 308 18.53 -10.77 18.80
N CYS A 309 17.19 -10.74 18.75
CA CYS A 309 16.40 -10.77 17.53
C CYS A 309 15.72 -9.42 17.24
N SER A 310 16.09 -8.38 17.99
CA SER A 310 15.50 -7.05 17.86
C SER A 310 16.14 -6.27 16.72
N SER A 311 15.30 -5.71 15.85
CA SER A 311 15.68 -4.66 14.91
C SER A 311 15.05 -3.32 15.31
N TYR A 312 15.77 -2.23 15.03
CA TYR A 312 15.44 -0.92 15.58
C TYR A 312 15.09 0.13 14.54
N GLY A 313 15.49 0.00 13.28
CA GLY A 313 15.37 1.09 12.30
C GLY A 313 13.94 1.61 12.12
N ASN A 314 13.00 0.76 11.68
CA ASN A 314 11.61 1.19 11.49
C ASN A 314 10.91 1.62 12.79
N ARG A 315 11.23 0.98 13.92
CA ARG A 315 10.79 1.41 15.25
C ARG A 315 11.29 2.81 15.59
N ASN A 316 12.59 3.05 15.46
CA ASN A 316 13.23 4.32 15.79
C ASN A 316 12.71 5.43 14.88
N PHE A 317 12.49 5.15 13.59
CA PHE A 317 11.82 6.10 12.70
C PHE A 317 10.45 6.53 13.26
N ALA A 318 9.58 5.57 13.59
CA ALA A 318 8.25 5.85 14.11
C ALA A 318 8.27 6.61 15.44
N LEU A 319 9.17 6.24 16.35
CA LEU A 319 9.33 6.90 17.65
C LEU A 319 9.86 8.32 17.50
N ILE A 320 10.90 8.53 16.67
CA ILE A 320 11.48 9.85 16.43
C ILE A 320 10.44 10.76 15.76
N TYR A 321 9.76 10.29 14.71
CA TYR A 321 8.73 11.08 14.02
C TYR A 321 7.60 11.47 14.98
N THR A 322 7.05 10.49 15.71
CA THR A 322 5.93 10.72 16.62
C THR A 322 6.29 11.67 17.75
N ASN A 323 7.47 11.52 18.35
CA ASN A 323 7.95 12.40 19.41
C ASN A 323 8.14 13.86 18.93
N TRP A 324 8.55 14.07 17.68
CA TRP A 324 8.82 15.41 17.15
C TRP A 324 7.62 16.10 16.52
N PHE A 325 6.76 15.34 15.84
CA PHE A 325 5.75 15.89 14.94
C PHE A 325 4.34 15.39 15.20
N GLY A 326 4.16 14.46 16.15
CA GLY A 326 2.88 13.81 16.44
C GLY A 326 2.58 12.64 15.48
N ALA A 327 1.31 12.24 15.43
CA ALA A 327 0.90 10.99 14.79
C ALA A 327 1.36 10.85 13.31
N ALA A 328 2.13 9.80 13.03
CA ALA A 328 2.62 9.47 11.68
C ALA A 328 1.54 8.95 10.73
N ARG A 329 0.37 8.56 11.25
CA ARG A 329 -0.65 7.73 10.56
C ARG A 329 -1.98 8.45 10.30
N ARG A 330 -1.96 9.79 10.27
CA ARG A 330 -3.14 10.62 9.95
C ARG A 330 -3.12 11.09 8.49
#